data_AF-A0A7V9RGT2-F1
#
_entry.id   AF-A0A7V9RGT2-F1
#
_cell.length_a   1.000
_cell.length_b   1.000
_cell.length_c   1.000
_cell.angle_alpha   90.00
_cell.angle_beta   90.00
_cell.angle_gamma   90.00
#
_symmetry.space_group_name_H-M   'P 1'
#
loop_
_entity.id
_entity.type
_entity.pdbx_description
1 polymer ?
#
loop_
_entity_poly.entity_id
_entity_poly.type
_entity_poly.pdbx_seq_one_letter_code
_entity_poly.pdbx_strand_id
1 'polypeptide(L)'
;MLTFLTMWNYEEYFHSYAITHALERCGVNVESASLRASKVRAGARFKAKFEDFGQGMIAKFAPKPFIALWMFWGSLQECLTTQAYEELAMNTKNPVLAELCKRIAKQERRHFAYYFGQAKKKLEGQPKTQQFVRLIANQFYAPVGGGVKTDAEGAQLVAKLFPKDRIFEVMSYIEKKMALLPGMEGLDCATRWAAKVQPMLPPETRADSIPSLAA
;
A
#
# COMPACT_ATOMS: atom_id res chain seq x y z
N MET A 1 -19.90 7.09 1.90
CA MET A 1 -18.52 7.41 1.51
C MET A 1 -17.96 8.53 2.35
N LEU A 2 -18.62 9.70 2.43
CA LEU A 2 -18.16 10.84 3.23
C LEU A 2 -17.85 10.47 4.70
N THR A 3 -18.79 9.85 5.42
CA THR A 3 -18.59 9.41 6.82
C THR A 3 -17.37 8.50 6.98
N PHE A 4 -17.16 7.57 6.05
CA PHE A 4 -15.99 6.70 6.07
C PHE A 4 -14.72 7.51 5.85
N LEU A 5 -14.66 8.37 4.84
CA LEU A 5 -13.47 9.17 4.54
C LEU A 5 -13.11 10.13 5.69
N THR A 6 -14.10 10.73 6.34
CA THR A 6 -13.88 11.58 7.52
C THR A 6 -13.28 10.77 8.68
N MET A 7 -13.86 9.60 8.98
CA MET A 7 -13.36 8.75 10.07
C MET A 7 -11.99 8.15 9.75
N TRP A 8 -11.81 7.65 8.52
CA TRP A 8 -10.54 7.14 8.03
C TRP A 8 -9.45 8.19 8.16
N ASN A 9 -9.67 9.41 7.64
CA ASN A 9 -8.69 10.49 7.72
C ASN A 9 -8.37 10.90 9.17
N TYR A 10 -9.36 10.85 10.06
CA TYR A 10 -9.15 11.05 11.50
C TYR A 10 -8.27 9.93 12.09
N GLU A 11 -8.58 8.67 11.82
CA GLU A 11 -7.81 7.52 12.33
C GLU A 11 -6.36 7.52 11.80
N GLU A 12 -6.15 7.75 10.50
CA GLU A 12 -4.83 7.85 9.85
C GLU A 12 -3.94 8.95 10.46
N TYR A 13 -4.55 10.10 10.79
CA TYR A 13 -3.85 11.18 11.47
C TYR A 13 -3.30 10.71 12.82
N PHE A 14 -4.11 9.99 13.61
CA PHE A 14 -3.70 9.50 14.93
C PHE A 14 -2.69 8.35 14.85
N HIS A 15 -2.70 7.54 13.80
CA HIS A 15 -1.63 6.55 13.56
C HIS A 15 -0.29 7.25 13.39
N SER A 16 -0.24 8.21 12.48
CA SER A 16 0.96 9.00 12.18
C SER A 16 1.46 9.74 13.42
N TYR A 17 0.55 10.38 14.17
CA TYR A 17 0.86 11.08 15.41
C TYR A 17 1.44 10.13 16.46
N ALA A 18 0.80 8.99 16.72
CA ALA A 18 1.22 8.07 17.76
C ALA A 18 2.59 7.43 17.46
N ILE A 19 2.85 7.04 16.21
CA ILE A 19 4.15 6.50 15.78
C ILE A 19 5.23 7.57 15.93
N THR A 20 4.97 8.79 15.46
CA THR A 20 5.92 9.91 15.58
C THR A 20 6.26 10.17 17.03
N HIS A 21 5.25 10.24 17.90
CA HIS A 21 5.47 10.47 19.32
C HIS A 21 6.27 9.34 19.97
N ALA A 22 5.98 8.07 19.63
CA ALA A 22 6.74 6.94 20.14
C ALA A 22 8.21 6.98 19.71
N LEU A 23 8.48 7.35 18.45
CA LEU A 23 9.84 7.53 17.92
C LEU A 23 10.59 8.67 18.63
N GLU A 24 9.95 9.81 18.84
CA GLU A 24 10.52 10.94 19.58
C GLU A 24 10.89 10.56 21.01
N ARG A 25 10.05 9.78 21.70
CA ARG A 25 10.38 9.27 23.06
C ARG A 25 11.56 8.29 23.06
N CYS A 26 11.85 7.66 21.92
CA CYS A 26 13.03 6.83 21.75
C CYS A 26 14.26 7.64 21.29
N GLY A 27 14.17 8.98 21.27
CA GLY A 27 15.26 9.86 20.84
C GLY A 27 15.45 9.94 19.32
N VAL A 28 14.51 9.43 18.53
CA VAL A 28 14.57 9.51 17.06
C VAL A 28 14.01 10.85 16.62
N ASN A 29 14.82 11.64 15.92
CA ASN A 29 14.35 12.89 15.30
C ASN A 29 13.53 12.57 14.06
N VAL A 30 12.23 12.86 14.10
CA VAL A 30 11.32 12.70 12.96
C VAL A 30 11.09 14.08 12.35
N GLU A 31 11.68 14.36 11.17
CA GLU A 31 11.40 15.60 10.44
C GLU A 31 9.90 15.77 10.22
N SER A 32 9.39 17.00 10.32
CA SER A 32 7.97 17.28 10.12
C SER A 32 7.50 16.77 8.75
N ALA A 33 6.30 16.17 8.72
CA ALA A 33 5.72 15.64 7.50
C ALA A 33 5.59 16.72 6.39
N SER A 34 5.39 17.98 6.78
CA SER A 34 5.29 19.13 5.87
C SER A 34 6.62 19.49 5.20
N LEU A 35 7.76 19.40 5.91
CA LEU A 35 9.10 19.62 5.35
C LEU A 35 9.52 18.46 4.43
N ARG A 36 9.16 17.22 4.77
CA ARG A 36 9.39 16.06 3.90
C ARG A 36 8.57 16.16 2.61
N ALA A 37 7.27 16.45 2.73
CA ALA A 37 6.39 16.57 1.57
C ALA A 37 6.80 17.73 0.64
N SER A 38 7.29 18.85 1.19
CA SER A 38 7.77 19.98 0.38
C SER A 38 9.06 19.67 -0.36
N LYS A 39 10.03 19.00 0.28
CA LYS A 39 11.29 18.54 -0.36
C LYS A 39 11.03 17.58 -1.52
N VAL A 40 10.09 16.66 -1.35
CA VAL A 40 9.77 15.65 -2.39
C VAL A 40 8.98 16.26 -3.55
N ARG A 41 7.99 17.11 -3.27
CA ARG A 41 7.22 17.83 -4.30
C ARG A 41 8.10 18.78 -5.14
N ALA A 42 9.20 19.28 -4.59
CA ALA A 42 10.13 20.14 -5.31
C ALA A 42 10.87 19.39 -6.44
N GLY A 43 11.16 18.08 -6.28
CA GLY A 43 11.92 17.29 -7.26
C GLY A 43 11.09 16.64 -8.39
N ALA A 44 9.77 16.48 -8.20
CA ALA A 44 8.90 15.69 -9.10
C ALA A 44 7.84 16.51 -9.87
N ARG A 45 8.01 17.84 -9.95
CA ARG A 45 6.94 18.80 -10.30
C ARG A 45 6.26 18.57 -11.67
N PHE A 46 6.97 18.00 -12.64
CA PHE A 46 6.42 17.77 -13.98
C PHE A 46 5.68 16.43 -14.10
N LYS A 47 6.26 15.36 -13.56
CA LYS A 47 5.63 14.02 -13.51
C LYS A 47 4.39 14.02 -12.64
N ALA A 48 4.45 14.66 -11.46
CA ALA A 48 3.31 14.83 -10.56
C ALA A 48 2.16 15.62 -11.22
N LYS A 49 2.47 16.69 -11.96
CA LYS A 49 1.45 17.44 -12.72
C LYS A 49 0.79 16.62 -13.83
N PHE A 50 1.56 15.75 -14.50
CA PHE A 50 1.02 14.89 -15.56
C PHE A 50 0.17 13.75 -14.98
N GLU A 51 0.58 13.18 -13.84
CA GLU A 51 -0.21 12.20 -13.07
C GLU A 51 -1.50 12.82 -12.53
N ASP A 52 -1.43 14.03 -11.94
CA ASP A 52 -2.59 14.77 -11.45
C ASP A 52 -3.57 15.11 -12.60
N PHE A 53 -3.04 15.51 -13.75
CA PHE A 53 -3.84 15.77 -14.95
C PHE A 53 -4.51 14.49 -15.48
N GLY A 54 -3.77 13.38 -15.54
CA GLY A 54 -4.28 12.07 -15.94
C GLY A 54 -5.37 11.55 -14.99
N GLN A 55 -5.17 11.67 -13.68
CA GLN A 55 -6.17 11.34 -12.67
C GLN A 55 -7.42 12.21 -12.81
N GLY A 56 -7.24 13.52 -13.03
CA GLY A 56 -8.34 14.47 -13.26
C GLY A 56 -9.15 14.14 -14.51
N MET A 57 -8.50 13.72 -15.59
CA MET A 57 -9.17 13.28 -16.82
C MET A 57 -9.94 11.97 -16.62
N ILE A 58 -9.32 10.97 -15.98
CA ILE A 58 -9.97 9.67 -15.73
C ILE A 58 -11.20 9.85 -14.81
N ALA A 59 -11.08 10.68 -13.77
CA ALA A 59 -12.19 11.00 -12.87
C ALA A 59 -13.35 11.70 -13.61
N LYS A 60 -13.06 12.56 -14.58
CA LYS A 60 -14.06 13.31 -15.35
C LYS A 60 -14.78 12.46 -16.41
N PHE A 61 -14.06 11.56 -17.09
CA PHE A 61 -14.60 10.84 -18.25
C PHE A 61 -14.99 9.38 -17.96
N ALA A 62 -14.48 8.77 -16.88
CA ALA A 62 -14.80 7.39 -16.49
C ALA A 62 -15.00 7.25 -14.97
N PRO A 63 -15.99 7.96 -14.37
CA PRO A 63 -16.12 8.04 -12.91
C PRO A 63 -16.39 6.68 -12.25
N LYS A 64 -17.19 5.81 -12.89
CA LYS A 64 -17.50 4.49 -12.32
C LYS A 64 -16.27 3.56 -12.26
N PRO A 65 -15.52 3.35 -13.37
CA PRO A 65 -14.27 2.59 -13.30
C PRO A 65 -13.21 3.22 -12.41
N PHE A 66 -13.12 4.55 -12.38
CA PHE A 66 -12.19 5.26 -11.51
C PHE A 66 -12.46 5.00 -10.03
N ILE A 67 -13.72 5.11 -9.58
CA ILE A 67 -14.06 4.83 -8.18
C ILE A 67 -13.85 3.34 -7.87
N ALA A 68 -14.13 2.42 -8.80
CA ALA A 68 -13.84 1.01 -8.60
C ALA A 68 -12.34 0.76 -8.40
N LEU A 69 -11.51 1.38 -9.24
CA LEU A 69 -10.04 1.36 -9.12
C LEU A 69 -9.59 1.91 -7.77
N TRP A 70 -10.11 3.07 -7.35
CA TRP A 70 -9.72 3.69 -6.10
C TRP A 70 -10.08 2.82 -4.88
N MET A 71 -11.25 2.17 -4.90
CA MET A 71 -11.65 1.24 -3.84
C MET A 71 -10.81 -0.04 -3.84
N PHE A 72 -10.50 -0.58 -5.02
CA PHE A 72 -9.59 -1.73 -5.15
C PHE A 72 -8.21 -1.38 -4.62
N TRP A 73 -7.64 -0.25 -5.04
CA TRP A 73 -6.32 0.19 -4.63
C TRP A 73 -6.24 0.42 -3.13
N GLY A 74 -7.22 1.11 -2.55
CA GLY A 74 -7.36 1.24 -1.10
C GLY A 74 -7.34 -0.11 -0.41
N SER A 75 -8.15 -1.08 -0.86
CA SER A 75 -8.19 -2.41 -0.23
C SER A 75 -6.86 -3.16 -0.32
N LEU A 76 -6.14 -3.04 -1.43
CA LEU A 76 -4.84 -3.67 -1.61
C LEU A 76 -3.80 -3.04 -0.67
N GLN A 77 -3.83 -1.72 -0.54
CA GLN A 77 -2.90 -0.97 0.29
C GLN A 77 -3.16 -1.17 1.79
N GLU A 78 -4.43 -1.11 2.24
CA GLU A 78 -4.77 -1.37 3.64
C GLU A 78 -4.45 -2.82 4.06
N CYS A 79 -4.50 -3.75 3.10
CA CYS A 79 -4.06 -5.12 3.36
C CYS A 79 -2.54 -5.16 3.62
N LEU A 80 -1.75 -4.48 2.78
CA LEU A 80 -0.30 -4.38 2.95
C LEU A 80 0.09 -3.68 4.27
N THR A 81 -0.53 -2.55 4.60
CA THR A 81 -0.27 -1.82 5.86
C THR A 81 -0.63 -2.68 7.07
N THR A 82 -1.76 -3.39 7.03
CA THR A 82 -2.13 -4.36 8.06
C THR A 82 -1.00 -5.39 8.29
N GLN A 83 -0.51 -6.03 7.22
CA GLN A 83 0.58 -7.01 7.33
C GLN A 83 1.87 -6.39 7.89
N ALA A 84 2.19 -5.15 7.50
CA ALA A 84 3.37 -4.44 7.99
C ALA A 84 3.29 -4.16 9.50
N TYR A 85 2.14 -3.69 9.99
CA TYR A 85 1.94 -3.45 11.42
C TYR A 85 1.90 -4.74 12.22
N GLU A 86 1.29 -5.80 11.70
CA GLU A 86 1.33 -7.11 12.34
C GLU A 86 2.78 -7.62 12.48
N GLU A 87 3.59 -7.48 11.43
CA GLU A 87 5.00 -7.90 11.53
C GLU A 87 5.82 -7.04 12.48
N LEU A 88 5.64 -5.73 12.46
CA LEU A 88 6.29 -4.86 13.44
C LEU A 88 5.91 -5.24 14.86
N ALA A 89 4.64 -5.55 15.10
CA ALA A 89 4.17 -5.95 16.41
C ALA A 89 4.75 -7.29 16.89
N MET A 90 5.01 -8.23 15.98
CA MET A 90 5.59 -9.54 16.31
C MET A 90 7.10 -9.47 16.57
N ASN A 91 7.81 -8.61 15.84
CA ASN A 91 9.28 -8.61 15.84
C ASN A 91 9.92 -7.52 16.72
N THR A 92 9.17 -6.50 17.15
CA THR A 92 9.71 -5.45 18.01
C THR A 92 9.93 -5.93 19.45
N LYS A 93 11.05 -5.52 20.06
CA LYS A 93 11.33 -5.72 21.49
C LYS A 93 10.67 -4.66 22.39
N ASN A 94 10.13 -3.59 21.80
CA ASN A 94 9.48 -2.53 22.56
C ASN A 94 7.98 -2.86 22.76
N PRO A 95 7.53 -3.14 24.00
CA PRO A 95 6.16 -3.57 24.25
C PRO A 95 5.12 -2.48 23.94
N VAL A 96 5.48 -1.20 24.08
CA VAL A 96 4.61 -0.06 23.73
C VAL A 96 4.42 0.00 22.21
N LEU A 97 5.50 -0.17 21.45
CA LEU A 97 5.43 -0.20 19.99
C LEU A 97 4.62 -1.42 19.51
N ALA A 98 4.81 -2.58 20.14
CA ALA A 98 4.07 -3.79 19.80
C ALA A 98 2.55 -3.59 19.98
N GLU A 99 2.13 -3.05 21.12
CA GLU A 99 0.73 -2.77 21.40
C GLU A 99 0.16 -1.68 20.47
N LEU A 100 0.93 -0.62 20.20
CA LEU A 100 0.55 0.42 19.26
C LEU A 100 0.28 -0.17 17.86
N CYS A 101 1.21 -0.96 17.32
CA CYS A 101 1.06 -1.59 16.02
C CYS A 101 -0.13 -2.56 15.97
N LYS A 102 -0.41 -3.33 17.03
CA LYS A 102 -1.61 -4.19 17.11
C LYS A 102 -2.91 -3.40 17.00
N ARG A 103 -2.98 -2.25 17.68
CA ARG A 103 -4.16 -1.37 17.64
C ARG A 103 -4.36 -0.74 16.27
N ILE A 104 -3.28 -0.26 15.67
CA ILE A 104 -3.30 0.29 14.31
C ILE A 104 -3.76 -0.80 13.34
N ALA A 105 -3.13 -1.97 13.32
CA ALA A 105 -3.53 -3.11 12.47
C ALA A 105 -5.01 -3.47 12.63
N LYS A 106 -5.58 -3.37 13.83
CA LYS A 106 -7.02 -3.59 14.04
C LYS A 106 -7.90 -2.54 13.33
N GLN A 107 -7.47 -1.28 13.27
CA GLN A 107 -8.16 -0.23 12.52
C GLN A 107 -7.98 -0.42 11.01
N GLU A 108 -6.77 -0.72 10.56
CA GLU A 108 -6.44 -1.03 9.15
C GLU A 108 -7.31 -2.17 8.59
N ARG A 109 -7.55 -3.22 9.38
CA ARG A 109 -8.48 -4.31 8.98
C ARG A 109 -9.92 -3.82 8.73
N ARG A 110 -10.38 -2.78 9.44
CA ARG A 110 -11.71 -2.18 9.23
C ARG A 110 -11.72 -1.32 7.96
N HIS A 111 -10.63 -0.60 7.70
CA HIS A 111 -10.45 0.17 6.46
C HIS A 111 -10.42 -0.76 5.25
N PHE A 112 -9.59 -1.80 5.32
CA PHE A 112 -9.55 -2.90 4.36
C PHE A 112 -10.95 -3.43 4.08
N ALA A 113 -11.70 -3.83 5.11
CA ALA A 113 -13.05 -4.39 4.94
C ALA A 113 -14.00 -3.42 4.23
N TYR A 114 -13.93 -2.13 4.53
CA TYR A 114 -14.72 -1.12 3.84
C TYR A 114 -14.33 -1.01 2.37
N TYR A 115 -13.05 -0.77 2.08
CA TYR A 115 -12.55 -0.63 0.71
C TYR A 115 -12.85 -1.88 -0.12
N PHE A 116 -12.57 -3.06 0.41
CA PHE A 116 -12.81 -4.34 -0.23
C PHE A 116 -14.29 -4.54 -0.55
N GLY A 117 -15.17 -4.27 0.42
CA GLY A 117 -16.62 -4.36 0.23
C GLY A 117 -17.13 -3.38 -0.84
N GLN A 118 -16.58 -2.16 -0.90
CA GLN A 118 -16.92 -1.18 -1.93
C GLN A 118 -16.37 -1.58 -3.31
N ALA A 119 -15.15 -2.11 -3.38
CA ALA A 119 -14.54 -2.60 -4.60
C ALA A 119 -15.39 -3.73 -5.19
N LYS A 120 -15.78 -4.71 -4.36
CA LYS A 120 -16.64 -5.83 -4.78
C LYS A 120 -17.93 -5.34 -5.42
N LYS A 121 -18.67 -4.45 -4.74
CA LYS A 121 -19.94 -3.89 -5.23
C LYS A 121 -19.79 -3.14 -6.56
N LYS A 122 -18.64 -2.52 -6.81
CA LYS A 122 -18.38 -1.73 -8.02
C LYS A 122 -17.88 -2.56 -9.19
N LEU A 123 -17.25 -3.70 -8.90
CA LEU A 123 -16.74 -4.65 -9.89
C LEU A 123 -17.80 -5.68 -10.31
N GLU A 124 -18.73 -6.01 -9.42
CA GLU A 124 -19.79 -7.00 -9.67
C GLU A 124 -20.62 -6.65 -10.91
N GLY A 125 -20.72 -7.61 -11.85
CA GLY A 125 -21.45 -7.43 -13.11
C GLY A 125 -20.84 -6.41 -14.09
N GLN A 126 -19.58 -5.97 -13.88
CA GLN A 126 -18.95 -4.91 -14.68
C GLN A 126 -17.63 -5.36 -15.38
N PRO A 127 -17.67 -6.24 -16.40
CA PRO A 127 -16.46 -6.82 -17.01
C PRO A 127 -15.44 -5.79 -17.53
N LYS A 128 -15.91 -4.69 -18.16
CA LYS A 128 -15.01 -3.62 -18.64
C LYS A 128 -14.28 -2.91 -17.50
N THR A 129 -14.97 -2.67 -16.39
CA THR A 129 -14.36 -2.09 -15.19
C THR A 129 -13.36 -3.05 -14.56
N GLN A 130 -13.68 -4.33 -14.50
CA GLN A 130 -12.77 -5.36 -14.00
C GLN A 130 -11.48 -5.41 -14.84
N GLN A 131 -11.60 -5.46 -16.16
CA GLN A 131 -10.45 -5.44 -17.07
C GLN A 131 -9.60 -4.17 -16.87
N PHE A 132 -10.24 -3.01 -16.75
CA PHE A 132 -9.55 -1.75 -16.48
C PHE A 132 -8.78 -1.77 -15.15
N VAL A 133 -9.44 -2.15 -14.05
CA VAL A 133 -8.80 -2.21 -12.73
C VAL A 133 -7.63 -3.22 -12.73
N ARG A 134 -7.83 -4.39 -13.32
CA ARG A 134 -6.79 -5.42 -13.45
C ARG A 134 -5.58 -4.91 -14.24
N LEU A 135 -5.83 -4.25 -15.38
CA LEU A 135 -4.77 -3.68 -16.21
C LEU A 135 -3.95 -2.66 -15.42
N ILE A 136 -4.61 -1.74 -14.72
CA ILE A 136 -3.92 -0.72 -13.92
C ILE A 136 -3.14 -1.35 -12.77
N ALA A 137 -3.73 -2.30 -12.04
CA ALA A 137 -3.05 -3.02 -10.97
C ALA A 137 -1.76 -3.70 -11.48
N ASN A 138 -1.86 -4.42 -12.60
CA ASN A 138 -0.72 -5.15 -13.15
C ASN A 138 0.42 -4.27 -13.66
N GLN A 139 0.12 -3.06 -14.15
CA GLN A 139 1.11 -2.17 -14.74
C GLN A 139 1.73 -1.19 -13.72
N PHE A 140 0.93 -0.73 -12.76
CA PHE A 140 1.29 0.41 -11.92
C PHE A 140 1.43 0.08 -10.44
N TYR A 141 1.28 -1.18 -10.02
CA TYR A 141 1.42 -1.55 -8.62
C TYR A 141 2.75 -1.06 -8.03
N ALA A 142 2.64 -0.37 -6.90
CA ALA A 142 3.72 -0.06 -5.99
C ALA A 142 3.15 0.05 -4.57
N PRO A 143 3.92 -0.34 -3.53
CA PRO A 143 3.54 -0.12 -2.13
C PRO A 143 3.24 1.35 -1.80
N VAL A 144 2.37 1.57 -0.79
CA VAL A 144 2.08 2.91 -0.26
C VAL A 144 3.38 3.64 0.10
N GLY A 145 3.43 4.94 -0.23
CA GLY A 145 4.61 5.78 -0.02
C GLY A 145 5.47 5.97 -1.27
N GLY A 146 5.16 5.26 -2.37
CA GLY A 146 5.66 5.58 -3.70
C GLY A 146 5.36 7.05 -4.05
N GLY A 147 6.40 7.82 -4.38
CA GLY A 147 6.27 9.26 -4.67
C GLY A 147 6.53 10.19 -3.48
N VAL A 148 6.66 9.68 -2.25
CA VAL A 148 7.21 10.42 -1.09
C VAL A 148 8.67 10.02 -0.83
N LYS A 149 9.04 8.80 -1.20
CA LYS A 149 10.41 8.28 -1.16
C LYS A 149 10.81 7.78 -2.54
N THR A 150 12.10 7.64 -2.77
CA THR A 150 12.61 6.97 -3.98
C THR A 150 12.15 5.51 -4.01
N ASP A 151 12.03 4.92 -5.21
CA ASP A 151 11.66 3.51 -5.36
C ASP A 151 12.59 2.58 -4.55
N ALA A 152 13.88 2.92 -4.47
CA ALA A 152 14.87 2.18 -3.70
C ALA A 152 14.61 2.26 -2.18
N GLU A 153 14.30 3.43 -1.64
CA GLU A 153 13.96 3.59 -0.21
C GLU A 153 12.66 2.87 0.14
N GLY A 154 11.66 2.91 -0.74
CA GLY A 154 10.41 2.17 -0.59
C GLY A 154 10.66 0.66 -0.58
N ALA A 155 11.42 0.15 -1.54
CA ALA A 155 11.81 -1.25 -1.62
C ALA A 155 12.58 -1.71 -0.37
N GLN A 156 13.55 -0.91 0.09
CA GLN A 156 14.32 -1.21 1.31
C GLN A 156 13.44 -1.22 2.56
N LEU A 157 12.47 -0.31 2.69
CA LEU A 157 11.53 -0.33 3.82
C LEU A 157 10.71 -1.62 3.82
N VAL A 158 10.11 -1.98 2.68
CA VAL A 158 9.30 -3.19 2.56
C VAL A 158 10.13 -4.45 2.79
N ALA A 159 11.37 -4.51 2.29
CA ALA A 159 12.28 -5.63 2.53
C ALA A 159 12.77 -5.72 3.98
N LYS A 160 12.85 -4.61 4.70
CA LYS A 160 13.14 -4.62 6.15
C LYS A 160 11.94 -5.10 6.96
N LEU A 161 10.72 -4.77 6.53
CA LEU A 161 9.49 -5.25 7.16
C LEU A 161 9.25 -6.73 6.87
N PHE A 162 9.58 -7.18 5.66
CA PHE A 162 9.38 -8.54 5.18
C PHE A 162 10.70 -9.09 4.63
N PRO A 163 11.63 -9.52 5.50
CA PRO A 163 12.94 -9.98 5.07
C PRO A 163 12.86 -11.31 4.34
N LYS A 164 13.76 -11.51 3.37
CA LYS A 164 13.90 -12.76 2.62
C LYS A 164 12.59 -13.17 1.94
N ASP A 165 12.28 -14.47 1.96
CA ASP A 165 11.09 -15.05 1.32
C ASP A 165 9.78 -14.50 1.88
N ARG A 166 9.79 -13.88 3.08
CA ARG A 166 8.62 -13.28 3.70
C ARG A 166 7.95 -12.23 2.82
N ILE A 167 8.73 -11.51 2.01
CA ILE A 167 8.18 -10.53 1.05
C ILE A 167 7.21 -11.20 0.08
N PHE A 168 7.55 -12.38 -0.45
CA PHE A 168 6.70 -13.10 -1.40
C PHE A 168 5.49 -13.74 -0.72
N GLU A 169 5.64 -14.23 0.51
CA GLU A 169 4.51 -14.73 1.30
C GLU A 169 3.44 -13.67 1.52
N VAL A 170 3.87 -12.46 1.92
CA VAL A 170 2.98 -11.33 2.18
C VAL A 170 2.34 -10.82 0.89
N MET A 171 3.12 -10.64 -0.18
CA MET A 171 2.57 -10.18 -1.46
C MET A 171 1.59 -11.20 -2.05
N SER A 172 1.90 -12.50 -2.00
CA SER A 172 1.00 -13.55 -2.44
C SER A 172 -0.27 -13.63 -1.59
N TYR A 173 -0.17 -13.39 -0.27
CA TYR A 173 -1.33 -13.32 0.60
C TYR A 173 -2.27 -12.18 0.21
N ILE A 174 -1.74 -10.98 -0.06
CA ILE A 174 -2.52 -9.82 -0.51
C ILE A 174 -3.21 -10.13 -1.84
N GLU A 175 -2.49 -10.72 -2.80
CA GLU A 175 -3.04 -11.12 -4.10
C GLU A 175 -4.16 -12.15 -3.95
N LYS A 176 -3.99 -13.17 -3.09
CA LYS A 176 -5.05 -14.16 -2.79
C LYS A 176 -6.28 -13.51 -2.18
N LYS A 177 -6.13 -12.47 -1.35
CA LYS A 177 -7.27 -11.68 -0.85
C LYS A 177 -7.93 -10.90 -1.97
N MET A 178 -7.16 -10.22 -2.81
CA MET A 178 -7.68 -9.44 -3.94
C MET A 178 -8.36 -10.32 -4.98
N ALA A 179 -7.91 -11.56 -5.17
CA ALA A 179 -8.50 -12.53 -6.09
C ALA A 179 -9.96 -12.88 -5.76
N LEU A 180 -10.42 -12.60 -4.54
CA LEU A 180 -11.83 -12.75 -4.15
C LEU A 180 -12.74 -11.65 -4.72
N LEU A 181 -12.17 -10.61 -5.35
CA LEU A 181 -12.91 -9.57 -6.05
C LEU A 181 -13.22 -10.00 -7.49
N PRO A 182 -14.40 -9.65 -8.03
CA PRO A 182 -14.77 -10.02 -9.41
C PRO A 182 -13.70 -9.57 -10.43
N GLY A 183 -13.22 -10.52 -11.24
CA GLY A 183 -12.24 -10.29 -12.32
C GLY A 183 -10.78 -10.11 -11.86
N MET A 184 -10.48 -10.33 -10.58
CA MET A 184 -9.15 -10.16 -9.99
C MET A 184 -8.41 -11.49 -9.74
N GLU A 185 -8.98 -12.61 -10.17
CA GLU A 185 -8.39 -13.94 -10.03
C GLU A 185 -7.01 -14.01 -10.73
N GLY A 186 -6.03 -14.64 -10.08
CA GLY A 186 -4.67 -14.75 -10.64
C GLY A 186 -3.96 -13.41 -10.85
N LEU A 187 -4.24 -12.40 -10.03
CA LEU A 187 -3.38 -11.22 -9.95
C LEU A 187 -2.02 -11.59 -9.35
N ASP A 188 -0.96 -11.01 -9.90
CA ASP A 188 0.44 -11.24 -9.51
C ASP A 188 1.25 -9.93 -9.41
N CYS A 189 0.55 -8.78 -9.39
CA CYS A 189 1.19 -7.46 -9.46
C CYS A 189 2.14 -7.15 -8.30
N ALA A 190 1.83 -7.65 -7.10
CA ALA A 190 2.61 -7.40 -5.89
C ALA A 190 3.83 -8.31 -5.81
N THR A 191 3.68 -9.58 -6.21
CA THR A 191 4.79 -10.54 -6.31
C THR A 191 5.72 -10.20 -7.47
N ARG A 192 5.21 -9.76 -8.63
CA ARG A 192 6.03 -9.19 -9.71
C ARG A 192 6.81 -7.96 -9.26
N TRP A 193 6.19 -7.06 -8.50
CA TRP A 193 6.89 -5.93 -7.90
C TRP A 193 8.00 -6.41 -6.94
N ALA A 194 7.71 -7.38 -6.06
CA ALA A 194 8.68 -7.92 -5.11
C ALA A 194 9.89 -8.54 -5.82
N ALA A 195 9.67 -9.26 -6.93
CA ALA A 195 10.74 -9.80 -7.77
C ALA A 195 11.56 -8.70 -8.45
N LYS A 196 10.88 -7.69 -9.02
CA LYS A 196 11.52 -6.55 -9.69
C LYS A 196 12.49 -5.80 -8.77
N VAL A 197 12.17 -5.68 -7.48
CA VAL A 197 13.02 -4.93 -6.54
C VAL A 197 14.15 -5.75 -5.94
N GLN A 198 14.15 -7.08 -6.03
CA GLN A 198 15.22 -7.94 -5.45
C GLN A 198 16.65 -7.48 -5.79
N PRO A 199 16.99 -7.12 -7.05
CA PRO A 199 18.35 -6.70 -7.39
C PRO A 199 18.77 -5.40 -6.67
N MET A 200 17.81 -4.57 -6.24
CA MET A 200 18.06 -3.29 -5.56
C MET A 200 18.23 -3.46 -4.04
N LEU A 201 17.89 -4.62 -3.49
CA LEU A 201 17.93 -4.86 -2.05
C LEU A 201 19.34 -5.25 -1.59
N PRO A 202 19.72 -4.91 -0.34
CA PRO A 202 20.91 -5.46 0.29
C PRO A 202 20.89 -7.00 0.33
N PRO A 203 22.04 -7.69 0.13
CA PRO A 203 22.07 -9.16 0.06
C PRO A 203 21.41 -9.86 1.25
N GLU A 204 21.51 -9.30 2.46
CA GLU A 204 20.98 -9.86 3.69
C GLU A 204 19.44 -9.85 3.79
N THR A 205 18.76 -9.01 3.00
CA THR A 205 17.28 -8.94 2.95
C THR A 205 16.68 -9.57 1.70
N ARG A 206 17.52 -9.97 0.72
CA ARG A 206 17.06 -10.64 -0.50
C ARG A 206 16.41 -11.98 -0.17
N ALA A 207 15.41 -12.33 -0.96
CA ALA A 207 14.82 -13.66 -0.93
C ALA A 207 15.84 -14.72 -1.37
N ASP A 208 15.78 -15.88 -0.73
CA ASP A 208 16.62 -17.02 -1.07
C ASP A 208 16.11 -17.68 -2.36
N SER A 209 14.81 -17.56 -2.64
CA SER A 209 14.20 -17.98 -3.89
C SER A 209 13.20 -16.95 -4.44
N ILE A 210 13.27 -16.69 -5.75
CA ILE A 210 12.26 -15.89 -6.45
C ILE A 210 11.26 -16.87 -7.07
N PRO A 211 9.97 -16.82 -6.68
CA PRO A 211 8.95 -17.69 -7.27
C PRO A 211 8.88 -17.52 -8.79
N SER A 212 8.60 -18.61 -9.50
CA SER A 212 8.27 -18.53 -10.94
C SER A 212 6.96 -17.76 -11.08
N LEU A 213 7.06 -16.55 -11.64
CA LEU A 213 5.92 -15.70 -11.95
C LEU A 213 5.34 -16.15 -13.30
N ALA A 214 4.02 -16.23 -13.40
CA ALA A 214 3.36 -16.51 -14.68
C ALA A 214 3.69 -15.38 -15.67
N ALA A 215 4.00 -15.75 -16.92
CA ALA A 215 4.31 -14.81 -17.99
C ALA A 215 3.08 -14.02 -18.44
#